data_AF-A0A3C0ZRF4-F1
#
_entry.id   AF-A0A3C0ZRF4-F1
#
_cell.length_a   1.000
_cell.length_b   1.000
_cell.length_c   1.000
_cell.angle_alpha   90.00
_cell.angle_beta   90.00
_cell.angle_gamma   90.00
#
_symmetry.space_group_name_H-M   'P 1'
#
loop_
_entity.id
_entity.type
_entity.pdbx_description
1 polymer ?
#
loop_
_entity_poly.entity_id
_entity_poly.type
_entity_poly.pdbx_seq_one_letter_code
_entity_poly.pdbx_strand_id
1 'polypeptide(L)' 'VSCSIIYGALPYDVRHKQAELFAAGKTDVVVATDAIGMGMNLPIRRVVLMETVKYDGFERRSLTYGEI' A
#
# COMPACT_ATOMS: atom_id res chain seq x y z
N VAL A 1 4.26 3.98 17.38
CA VAL A 1 4.40 3.94 15.91
C VAL A 1 3.08 4.37 15.33
N SER A 2 3.05 5.51 14.63
CA SER A 2 1.84 5.97 13.94
C SER A 2 1.83 5.41 12.51
N CYS A 3 0.66 4.99 12.03
CA CYS A 3 0.53 4.33 10.74
C CYS A 3 -0.58 4.95 9.89
N SER A 4 -0.32 5.04 8.59
CA SER A 4 -1.35 5.24 7.56
C SER A 4 -1.72 3.90 6.94
N ILE A 5 -3.00 3.71 6.62
CA ILE A 5 -3.51 2.45 6.07
C ILE A 5 -4.12 2.70 4.68
N ILE A 6 -3.72 1.90 3.69
CA ILE A 6 -4.22 2.00 2.30
C ILE A 6 -4.56 0.60 1.76
N TYR A 7 -5.82 0.33 1.48
CA TYR A 7 -6.26 -0.92 0.85
C TYR A 7 -7.31 -0.65 -0.23
N GLY A 8 -7.51 -1.60 -1.15
CA GLY A 8 -8.32 -1.39 -2.36
C GLY A 8 -9.77 -0.94 -2.09
N ALA A 9 -10.40 -1.48 -1.05
CA ALA A 9 -11.78 -1.12 -0.66
C ALA A 9 -11.90 0.22 0.09
N LEU A 10 -10.79 0.88 0.43
CA LEU A 10 -10.82 2.14 1.17
C LEU A 10 -11.32 3.27 0.25
N PRO A 11 -12.32 4.09 0.65
CA PRO A 11 -12.83 5.19 -0.19
C PRO A 11 -11.72 6.16 -0.62
N TYR A 12 -11.87 6.78 -1.80
CA TYR A 12 -10.85 7.66 -2.39
C TYR A 12 -10.41 8.77 -1.43
N ASP A 13 -11.37 9.50 -0.83
CA ASP A 13 -11.07 10.61 0.08
C ASP A 13 -10.27 10.16 1.30
N VAL A 14 -10.60 8.97 1.82
CA VAL A 14 -9.90 8.40 2.97
C VAL A 14 -8.49 7.96 2.58
N ARG A 15 -8.31 7.29 1.43
CA ARG A 15 -6.98 6.97 0.89
C ARG A 15 -6.13 8.22 0.71
N HIS A 16 -6.71 9.28 0.14
CA HIS A 16 -6.01 10.55 -0.10
C HIS A 16 -5.54 11.17 1.21
N LYS A 17 -6.42 11.23 2.22
CA LYS A 17 -6.07 11.74 3.55
C LYS A 17 -5.00 10.90 4.26
N GLN A 18 -5.06 9.57 4.15
CA GLN A 18 -4.05 8.67 4.72
C GLN A 18 -2.66 8.88 4.08
N ALA A 19 -2.64 9.08 2.77
CA ALA A 19 -1.44 9.41 2.02
C ALA A 19 -0.87 10.78 2.38
N GLU A 20 -1.71 11.80 2.52
CA GLU A 20 -1.30 13.14 2.98
C GLU A 20 -0.66 13.09 4.37
N LEU A 21 -1.26 12.33 5.30
CA LEU A 21 -0.70 12.15 6.64
C LEU A 21 0.71 11.55 6.60
N PHE A 22 0.93 10.56 5.73
CA PHE A 22 2.25 9.94 5.56
C PHE A 22 3.24 10.89 4.88
N ALA A 23 2.83 11.55 3.79
CA ALA A 23 3.67 12.49 3.06
C ALA A 23 4.08 13.71 3.90
N ALA A 24 3.20 14.15 4.80
CA ALA A 24 3.47 15.23 5.76
C ALA A 24 4.29 14.78 6.99
N GLY A 25 4.69 13.50 7.07
CA GLY A 25 5.44 12.95 8.20
C GLY A 25 4.66 12.88 9.51
N LYS A 26 3.31 12.88 9.46
CA LYS A 26 2.45 12.67 10.64
C LYS A 26 2.38 11.19 11.02
N THR A 27 2.58 10.29 10.06
CA THR A 27 2.69 8.85 10.27
C THR A 27 4.07 8.34 9.90
N ASP A 28 4.61 7.41 10.69
CA ASP A 28 5.97 6.88 10.52
C ASP A 28 6.03 5.83 9.41
N VAL A 29 4.94 5.08 9.23
CA VAL A 29 4.84 3.96 8.29
C VAL A 29 3.51 3.98 7.55
N VAL A 30 3.52 3.41 6.34
CA VAL A 30 2.32 3.08 5.58
C VAL A 30 2.19 1.56 5.50
N VAL A 31 1.01 1.05 5.82
CA VAL A 31 0.65 -0.37 5.65
C VAL A 31 -0.37 -0.43 4.52
N ALA A 32 -0.07 -1.20 3.48
CA ALA A 32 -0.92 -1.25 2.31
C ALA A 32 -1.02 -2.61 1.64
N THR A 33 -2.08 -2.79 0.86
CA THR A 33 -2.20 -3.90 -0.10
C THR A 33 -1.56 -3.53 -1.45
N ASP A 34 -1.56 -4.46 -2.40
CA ASP A 34 -1.09 -4.26 -3.77
C ASP A 34 -1.73 -3.05 -4.50
N ALA A 35 -2.88 -2.57 -4.00
CA ALA A 35 -3.52 -1.33 -4.44
C ALA A 35 -2.63 -0.07 -4.32
N ILE A 36 -1.57 -0.07 -3.50
CA ILE A 36 -0.65 1.07 -3.40
C ILE A 36 0.10 1.35 -4.71
N GLY A 37 0.29 0.33 -5.56
CA GLY A 37 0.98 0.45 -6.84
C GLY A 37 0.20 1.22 -7.92
N MET A 38 -1.08 1.54 -7.67
CA MET A 38 -1.99 2.09 -8.69
C MET A 38 -2.13 3.63 -8.71
N GLY A 39 -1.21 4.39 -8.10
CA GLY A 39 -1.15 5.84 -8.37
C GLY A 39 -1.08 6.78 -7.16
N MET A 40 -0.33 6.42 -6.12
CA MET A 40 0.01 7.38 -5.05
C MET A 40 1.50 7.68 -5.09
N ASN A 41 1.87 8.93 -5.38
CA ASN A 41 3.26 9.38 -5.29
C ASN A 41 3.60 9.67 -3.82
N LEU A 42 4.14 8.67 -3.13
CA LEU A 42 4.50 8.75 -1.71
C LEU A 42 6.03 8.78 -1.55
N PRO A 43 6.57 9.57 -0.60
CA PRO A 43 8.00 9.60 -0.31
C PRO A 43 8.47 8.36 0.47
N ILE A 44 8.37 7.18 -0.15
CA ILE A 44 8.73 5.89 0.46
C ILE A 44 10.24 5.64 0.31
N ARG A 45 10.93 5.39 1.43
CA ARG A 45 12.37 5.06 1.45
C ARG A 45 12.69 3.57 1.42
N ARG A 46 11.76 2.75 1.89
CA ARG A 46 11.90 1.29 1.97
C ARG A 46 10.53 0.64 1.84
N VAL A 47 10.45 -0.39 1.01
CA VAL A 47 9.31 -1.28 0.90
C VAL A 47 9.67 -2.60 1.57
N VAL A 48 8.74 -3.17 2.33
CA VAL A 48 8.87 -4.49 2.94
C VAL A 48 7.67 -5.32 2.51
N LEU A 49 7.91 -6.41 1.79
CA LEU A 49 6.87 -7.35 1.41
C LEU A 49 6.66 -8.34 2.56
N MET A 50 5.44 -8.36 3.11
CA MET A 50 5.08 -9.30 4.19
C MET A 50 4.72 -10.70 3.63
N GLU A 51 4.22 -10.75 2.39
CA GLU A 51 3.86 -11.98 1.70
C GLU A 51 4.20 -11.84 0.21
N THR A 52 4.68 -12.92 -0.41
CA THR A 52 5.04 -12.97 -1.84
C THR A 52 4.06 -13.81 -2.65
N VAL A 53 2.91 -14.15 -2.06
CA VAL A 53 1.82 -14.92 -2.66
C VAL A 53 0.54 -14.11 -2.52
N LYS A 54 -0.27 -14.04 -3.58
CA LYS A 54 -1.58 -13.38 -3.56
C LYS A 54 -2.65 -14.21 -4.23
N TYR A 55 -3.91 -13.95 -3.87
CA TYR A 55 -5.07 -14.49 -4.57
C TYR A 55 -5.45 -13.54 -5.71
N ASP A 56 -5.50 -14.04 -6.94
CA ASP A 56 -5.82 -13.23 -8.12
C ASP A 56 -7.30 -13.33 -8.56
N GLY A 57 -8.12 -14.04 -7.79
CA GLY A 57 -9.51 -14.34 -8.14
C GLY A 57 -9.75 -15.81 -8.45
N PHE A 58 -8.70 -16.58 -8.79
CA PHE A 58 -8.80 -17.99 -9.14
C PHE A 58 -7.93 -18.88 -8.24
N GLU A 59 -6.67 -18.50 -8.02
CA GLU A 59 -5.74 -19.28 -7.21
C GLU A 59 -4.79 -18.41 -6.38
N ARG A 60 -4.08 -19.04 -5.43
CA ARG A 60 -2.97 -18.40 -4.73
C ARG A 60 -1.69 -18.63 -5.52
N ARG A 61 -1.16 -17.55 -6.10
CA ARG A 61 0.06 -17.58 -6.91
C ARG A 61 1.11 -16.62 -6.36
N SER A 62 2.37 -16.83 -6.72
CA SER A 62 3.44 -15.89 -6.42
C SER A 62 3.22 -14.53 -7.12
N LEU A 63 3.74 -13.46 -6.54
CA LEU A 63 3.81 -12.15 -7.17
C LEU A 63 4.67 -12.21 -8.44
N THR A 64 4.22 -11.51 -9.48
CA THR A 64 5.00 -11.31 -10.70
C THR A 64 6.06 -10.23 -10.50
N TYR A 65 7.05 -10.14 -11.39
CA TYR A 65 8.07 -9.08 -11.34
C TYR A 65 7.50 -7.66 -11.38
N GLY A 66 6.32 -7.45 -11.97
CA GLY A 66 5.66 -6.14 -11.98
C GLY A 66 4.87 -5.82 -10.70
N GLU A 67 4.69 -6.81 -9.81
CA GLU A 67 3.97 -6.68 -8.54
C GLU A 67 4.92 -6.65 -7.32
N ILE A 68 6.24 -6.73 -7.56
CA ILE A 68 7.31 -6.65 -6.54
C ILE A 68 7.85 -5.22 -6.47
#